data_AF-A0A8I1GFP4-F1
#
_entry.id   AF-A0A8I1GFP4-F1
#
_cell.length_a   1.000
_cell.length_b   1.000
_cell.length_c   1.000
_cell.angle_alpha   90.00
_cell.angle_beta   90.00
_cell.angle_gamma   90.00
#
_symmetry.space_group_name_H-M   'P 1'
#
loop_
_entity.id
_entity.type
_entity.pdbx_description
1 polymer ?
#
loop_
_entity_poly.entity_id
_entity_poly.type
_entity_poly.pdbx_seq_one_letter_code
_entity_poly.pdbx_strand_id
1 'polypeptide(L)'
;MPVRHLSDGNPDGTVLGQSPSDLISFYNATPSPQRCGSAQAAVPDAAPTNAAPYGFSEAQAQAIVTLLNEIRATLVGLGLMKGA
;
A
#
# COMPACT_ATOMS: atom_id res chain seq x y z
N MET A 1 -17.52 -24.40 6.01
CA MET A 1 -16.67 -24.10 7.18
C MET A 1 -17.14 -22.77 7.76
N PRO A 2 -17.35 -22.63 9.07
CA PRO A 2 -17.66 -21.33 9.67
C PRO A 2 -16.47 -20.37 9.48
N VAL A 3 -16.75 -19.13 9.11
CA VAL A 3 -15.76 -18.07 8.95
C VAL A 3 -15.43 -17.53 10.34
N ARG A 4 -14.15 -17.56 10.74
CA ARG A 4 -13.71 -16.90 11.97
C ARG A 4 -13.49 -15.43 11.68
N HIS A 5 -14.29 -14.58 12.32
CA HIS A 5 -14.07 -13.14 12.31
C HIS A 5 -13.10 -12.76 13.44
N LEU A 6 -12.18 -11.83 13.13
CA LEU A 6 -11.29 -11.23 14.14
C LEU A 6 -11.94 -10.02 14.82
N SER A 7 -13.03 -9.49 14.26
CA SER A 7 -13.81 -8.39 14.80
C SER A 7 -14.72 -8.85 15.93
N ASP A 8 -14.74 -8.11 17.04
CA ASP A 8 -15.57 -8.33 18.24
C ASP A 8 -16.76 -7.35 18.34
N GLY A 9 -16.91 -6.44 17.36
CA GLY A 9 -17.98 -5.45 17.32
C GLY A 9 -17.74 -4.22 18.20
N ASN A 10 -16.55 -4.07 18.79
CA ASN A 10 -16.19 -2.87 19.53
C ASN A 10 -16.08 -1.65 18.57
N PRO A 11 -16.35 -0.41 19.04
CA PRO A 11 -16.32 0.78 18.20
C PRO A 11 -14.90 1.21 17.78
N ASP A 12 -13.87 0.73 18.47
CA ASP A 12 -12.46 1.08 18.22
C ASP A 12 -11.83 0.22 17.11
N GLY A 13 -12.50 -0.88 16.73
CA GLY A 13 -12.08 -1.81 15.69
C GLY A 13 -11.10 -2.89 16.16
N THR A 14 -10.47 -3.55 15.19
CA THR A 14 -9.48 -4.61 15.41
C THR A 14 -8.17 -4.22 14.74
N VAL A 15 -7.09 -4.19 15.51
CA VAL A 15 -5.76 -3.84 15.04
C VAL A 15 -4.95 -5.12 14.79
N LEU A 16 -4.27 -5.18 13.64
CA LEU A 16 -3.27 -6.19 13.33
C LEU A 16 -1.90 -5.50 13.20
N GLY A 17 -0.96 -5.89 14.06
CA GLY A 17 0.35 -5.24 14.22
C GLY A 17 0.31 -4.07 15.21
N GLN A 18 1.25 -4.07 16.14
CA GLN A 18 1.51 -3.04 17.14
C GLN A 18 2.68 -2.14 16.74
N SER A 19 3.58 -2.64 15.89
CA SER A 19 4.75 -1.91 15.42
C SER A 19 5.04 -2.17 13.93
N PRO A 20 5.78 -1.28 13.24
CA PRO A 20 6.20 -1.54 11.86
C PRO A 20 7.08 -2.78 11.70
N SER A 21 7.73 -3.24 12.78
CA SER A 21 8.53 -4.48 12.79
C SER A 21 7.72 -5.76 12.95
N ASP A 22 6.43 -5.65 13.29
CA ASP A 22 5.58 -6.82 13.42
C ASP A 22 5.36 -7.46 12.05
N LEU A 23 5.59 -8.76 11.97
CA LEU A 23 5.48 -9.50 10.72
C LEU A 23 4.03 -9.96 10.51
N ILE A 24 3.45 -9.53 9.38
CA ILE A 24 2.07 -9.85 9.01
C ILE A 24 2.06 -10.50 7.63
N SER A 25 1.16 -11.46 7.43
CA SER A 25 0.85 -12.03 6.11
C SER A 25 -0.59 -12.49 6.02
N PHE A 26 -1.07 -12.62 4.79
CA PHE A 26 -2.36 -13.19 4.41
C PHE A 26 -2.12 -14.34 3.41
N TYR A 27 -3.07 -15.28 3.34
CA TYR A 27 -3.05 -16.40 2.37
C TYR A 27 -1.76 -17.24 2.36
N ASN A 28 -1.14 -17.43 3.54
CA ASN A 28 0.10 -18.21 3.70
C ASN A 28 1.32 -17.63 2.93
N ALA A 29 1.32 -16.33 2.65
CA ALA A 29 2.52 -15.62 2.20
C ALA A 29 3.56 -15.57 3.34
N THR A 30 4.83 -15.31 3.00
CA THR A 30 5.88 -15.08 4.00
C THR A 30 5.56 -13.81 4.81
N PRO A 31 5.46 -13.88 6.14
CA PRO A 31 5.27 -12.70 6.99
C PRO A 31 6.32 -11.62 6.73
N SER A 32 5.87 -10.39 6.51
CA SER A 32 6.72 -9.22 6.22
C SER A 32 6.44 -8.10 7.22
N PRO A 33 7.44 -7.29 7.60
CA PRO A 33 7.18 -6.06 8.34
C PRO A 33 6.40 -5.07 7.47
N GLN A 34 5.86 -4.03 8.11
CA GLN A 34 5.27 -2.90 7.39
C GLN A 34 6.34 -2.24 6.52
N ARG A 35 6.12 -2.22 5.20
CA ARG A 35 7.03 -1.56 4.27
C ARG A 35 7.00 -0.05 4.54
N CYS A 36 8.16 0.58 4.46
CA CYS A 36 8.32 2.02 4.67
C CYS A 36 9.45 2.56 3.77
N GLY A 37 9.46 3.88 3.55
CA GLY A 37 10.54 4.57 2.84
C GLY A 37 10.05 5.60 1.82
N SER A 38 11.00 6.20 1.10
CA SER A 38 10.73 7.28 0.13
C SER A 38 9.87 6.85 -1.07
N ALA A 39 9.88 5.56 -1.41
CA ALA A 39 9.03 5.03 -2.48
C ALA A 39 7.52 5.11 -2.16
N GLN A 40 7.15 5.34 -0.90
CA GLN A 40 5.77 5.55 -0.46
C GLN A 40 5.41 7.04 -0.30
N ALA A 41 6.31 7.95 -0.66
CA ALA A 41 6.05 9.38 -0.56
C ALA A 41 4.83 9.78 -1.42
N ALA A 42 4.01 10.68 -0.89
CA ALA A 42 2.90 11.23 -1.64
C ALA A 42 3.42 11.95 -2.88
N VAL A 43 2.79 11.66 -4.03
CA VAL A 43 3.07 12.37 -5.27
C VAL A 43 2.48 13.78 -5.16
N PRO A 44 3.25 14.85 -5.43
CA PRO A 44 2.73 16.21 -5.46
C PRO A 44 1.60 16.36 -6.48
N ASP A 45 0.57 17.14 -6.16
CA ASP A 45 -0.50 17.45 -7.09
C ASP A 45 -0.02 18.38 -8.20
N ALA A 46 -0.52 18.14 -9.41
CA ALA A 46 -0.45 19.11 -10.50
C ALA A 46 -1.83 19.18 -11.15
N ALA A 47 -2.38 20.39 -11.20
CA ALA A 47 -3.65 20.60 -11.89
C ALA A 47 -3.42 20.48 -13.40
N PRO A 48 -4.23 19.70 -14.13
CA PRO A 48 -4.21 19.73 -15.58
C PRO A 48 -4.66 21.11 -16.05
N THR A 49 -3.84 21.75 -16.88
CA THR A 49 -4.17 23.04 -17.50
C THR A 49 -3.93 22.97 -19.00
N ASN A 50 -4.46 23.94 -19.74
CA ASN A 50 -4.18 24.05 -21.17
C ASN A 50 -2.69 24.34 -21.48
N ALA A 51 -1.94 24.85 -20.50
CA ALA A 51 -0.49 25.10 -20.61
C ALA A 51 0.37 23.92 -20.16
N ALA A 52 -0.16 23.06 -19.28
CA ALA A 52 0.44 21.80 -18.84
C ALA A 52 -0.52 20.65 -19.19
N PRO A 53 -0.60 20.26 -20.47
CA PRO A 53 -1.43 19.12 -20.87
C PRO A 53 -1.00 17.90 -20.03
N TYR A 54 -1.98 17.09 -19.63
CA TYR A 54 -1.83 15.91 -18.75
C TYR A 54 -1.76 16.17 -17.23
N GLY A 55 -1.43 17.38 -16.78
CA GLY A 55 -1.46 17.71 -15.34
C GLY A 55 -0.40 17.01 -14.50
N PHE A 56 0.76 16.68 -15.08
CA PHE A 56 1.93 16.21 -14.34
C PHE A 56 3.23 16.49 -15.12
N SER A 57 4.31 16.75 -14.38
CA SER A 57 5.69 16.80 -14.90
C SER A 57 6.29 15.40 -15.09
N GLU A 58 7.41 15.30 -15.80
CA GLU A 58 8.17 14.05 -15.92
C GLU A 58 8.56 13.49 -14.54
N ALA A 59 9.03 14.35 -13.63
CA ALA A 59 9.36 13.96 -12.26
C ALA A 59 8.15 13.40 -11.50
N GLN A 60 6.98 14.01 -11.66
CA GLN A 60 5.73 13.50 -11.07
C GLN A 60 5.33 12.17 -11.69
N ALA A 61 5.46 11.99 -13.01
CA ALA A 61 5.19 10.71 -13.66
C ALA A 61 6.09 9.58 -13.13
N GLN A 62 7.39 9.83 -12.96
CA GLN A 62 8.32 8.87 -12.37
C GLN A 62 7.98 8.55 -10.90
N ALA A 63 7.58 9.57 -10.13
CA ALA A 63 7.14 9.38 -8.75
C ALA A 63 5.87 8.51 -8.67
N ILE A 64 4.90 8.70 -9.57
CA ILE A 64 3.68 7.88 -9.66
C ILE A 64 4.03 6.41 -9.93
N VAL A 65 4.88 6.14 -10.92
CA VAL A 65 5.29 4.76 -11.24
C VAL A 65 6.02 4.10 -10.07
N THR A 66 6.89 4.86 -9.39
CA THR A 66 7.60 4.39 -8.20
C THR A 66 6.62 4.00 -7.09
N LEU A 67 5.66 4.88 -6.78
CA LEU A 67 4.64 4.63 -5.76
C LEU A 67 3.75 3.43 -6.12
N LEU A 68 3.34 3.30 -7.39
CA LEU A 68 2.52 2.18 -7.85
C LEU A 68 3.23 0.83 -7.69
N ASN A 69 4.52 0.78 -8.02
CA ASN A 69 5.32 -0.43 -7.86
C ASN A 69 5.51 -0.80 -6.39
N GLU A 70 5.67 0.18 -5.51
CA GLU A 70 5.76 -0.06 -4.07
C GLU A 70 4.41 -0.51 -3.47
N ILE A 71 3.28 0.04 -3.94
CA ILE A 71 1.94 -0.46 -3.59
C ILE A 71 1.79 -1.92 -4.02
N ARG A 72 2.16 -2.25 -5.27
CA ARG A 72 2.15 -3.64 -5.75
C ARG A 72 3.03 -4.53 -4.87
N ALA A 73 4.25 -4.10 -4.55
CA ALA A 73 5.17 -4.86 -3.71
C ALA A 73 4.62 -5.07 -2.29
N THR A 74 3.91 -4.09 -1.74
CA THR A 74 3.22 -4.18 -0.44
C THR A 74 2.11 -5.24 -0.50
N LEU A 75 1.24 -5.17 -1.50
CA LEU A 75 0.13 -6.11 -1.65
C LEU A 75 0.62 -7.54 -1.89
N VAL A 76 1.67 -7.72 -2.69
CA VAL A 76 2.28 -9.03 -2.93
C VAL A 76 3.01 -9.55 -1.70
N GLY A 77 3.80 -8.70 -1.03
CA GLY A 77 4.53 -9.09 0.18
C GLY A 77 3.60 -9.52 1.31
N LEU A 78 2.45 -8.85 1.47
CA LEU A 78 1.43 -9.25 2.43
C LEU A 78 0.59 -10.45 1.96
N GLY A 79 0.68 -10.87 0.70
CA GLY A 79 -0.14 -11.95 0.13
C GLY A 79 -1.57 -11.54 -0.26
N LEU A 80 -1.90 -10.25 -0.21
CA LEU A 80 -3.20 -9.70 -0.64
C LEU A 80 -3.34 -9.65 -2.17
N MET A 81 -2.22 -9.66 -2.89
CA MET A 81 -2.14 -9.82 -4.33
C MET A 81 -1.20 -10.97 -4.65
N LYS A 82 -1.60 -11.90 -5.54
CA LYS A 82 -0.72 -13.02 -5.92
C LYS A 82 0.56 -12.57 -6.65
N GLY A 83 0.49 -11.44 -7.36
CA GLY A 83 1.53 -11.02 -8.29
C GLY A 83 1.36 -11.69 -9.66
N ALA A 84 2.37 -11.50 -10.51
CA ALA A 84 2.50 -12.21 -11.78
C ALA A 84 3.46 -13.38 -11.57
#